data_AF-E4ZRP4-F1
#
_entry.id   AF-E4ZRP4-F1
#
_cell.length_a   1.000
_cell.length_b   1.000
_cell.length_c   1.000
_cell.angle_alpha   90.00
_cell.angle_beta   90.00
_cell.angle_gamma   90.00
#
_symmetry.space_group_name_H-M   'P 1'
#
loop_
_entity.id
_entity.type
_entity.pdbx_description
1 polymer ?
#
loop_
_entity_poly.entity_id
_entity_poly.type
_entity_poly.pdbx_seq_one_letter_code
_entity_poly.pdbx_strand_id
1 'polypeptide(L)'
;MATVVRPRPPRQHDCGTASETSAQPVPVRHEYGNRQDTKSSTVTKRKRQPNSDVARAYKKIRSDSPSTGRSVCPLLRVVQQYGLLLSIVLNLSPEDLLALALSAKALHEAIAPRLRSLQNLLERMPCPGRGIQIRERRHQISGNPDSCLGTQYVVCASTSTSQSVETRPCVQCRVNTCDECRIHCVYQSIYEAPVEEDELPNFSGFVMLDAPEVPILSPNHLNAHGAPWQDPSQQKVAPYHDSGFIDLPFDEQEYGPPECVESILSVDLGEDSLALSVPSNVSSPSPVLRAFHNTALQRRRWFCRDCLPQQAITRKRNGAQDDSCHCTLQSRFLDRWLCLRCYEKEEDAIANRFPANKTSCGCGCRFGRAMCTWCWGEIRGPDGQ
;
A
#
# COMPACT_ATOMS: atom_id res chain seq x y z
N MET A 1 6.19 31.15 28.90
CA MET A 1 5.33 29.97 29.15
C MET A 1 4.23 30.01 28.11
N ALA A 2 4.33 29.18 27.07
CA ALA A 2 3.38 29.14 25.97
C ALA A 2 2.28 28.12 26.28
N THR A 3 1.03 28.59 26.36
CA THR A 3 -0.13 27.78 26.68
C THR A 3 -0.56 27.02 25.42
N VAL A 4 -0.39 25.69 25.44
CA VAL A 4 -0.89 24.79 24.39
C VAL A 4 -2.39 24.65 24.55
N VAL A 5 -3.16 25.30 23.67
CA VAL A 5 -4.61 25.13 23.59
C VAL A 5 -4.90 23.88 22.79
N ARG A 6 -5.50 22.86 23.43
CA ARG A 6 -5.98 21.65 22.75
C ARG A 6 -7.34 21.94 22.08
N PRO A 7 -7.55 21.52 20.82
CA PRO A 7 -8.85 21.66 20.18
C PRO A 7 -9.90 20.76 20.83
N ARG A 8 -11.12 21.28 20.99
CA ARG A 8 -12.29 20.53 21.46
C ARG A 8 -12.79 19.58 20.36
N PRO A 9 -13.32 18.40 20.72
CA PRO A 9 -13.97 17.52 19.77
C PRO A 9 -15.30 18.15 19.26
N PRO A 10 -15.72 17.84 18.02
CA PRO A 10 -16.96 18.34 17.47
C PRO A 10 -18.17 17.76 18.21
N ARG A 11 -19.20 18.59 18.38
CA ARG A 11 -20.50 18.21 18.94
C ARG A 11 -21.22 17.31 17.94
N GLN A 12 -21.63 16.13 18.41
CA GLN A 12 -22.58 15.29 17.70
C GLN A 12 -23.93 16.00 17.64
N HIS A 13 -24.45 16.19 16.43
CA HIS A 13 -25.83 16.60 16.20
C HIS A 13 -26.67 15.34 16.05
N ASP A 14 -27.55 15.08 17.02
CA ASP A 14 -28.59 14.07 16.93
C ASP A 14 -29.61 14.49 15.87
N CYS A 15 -29.72 13.72 14.79
CA CYS A 15 -30.78 13.85 13.79
C CYS A 15 -31.79 12.72 13.98
N GLY A 16 -33.05 13.11 14.15
CA GLY A 16 -34.15 12.25 14.58
C GLY A 16 -34.56 11.19 13.57
N THR A 17 -35.09 10.11 14.13
CA THR A 17 -35.75 8.95 13.50
C THR A 17 -37.01 9.32 12.73
N ALA A 18 -37.21 8.70 11.56
CA ALA A 18 -38.55 8.42 11.03
C ALA A 18 -38.59 7.14 10.16
N SER A 19 -39.42 6.21 10.64
CA SER A 19 -40.40 5.39 9.92
C SER A 19 -39.97 4.27 8.96
N GLU A 20 -40.27 3.07 9.43
CA GLU A 20 -40.32 1.77 8.76
C GLU A 20 -41.30 1.73 7.58
N THR A 21 -40.90 1.11 6.47
CA THR A 21 -41.80 0.29 5.64
C THR A 21 -41.10 -0.98 5.19
N SER A 22 -41.63 -2.10 5.64
CA SER A 22 -41.17 -3.46 5.39
C SER A 22 -41.70 -3.94 4.04
N ALA A 23 -40.80 -4.25 3.10
CA ALA A 23 -41.10 -5.07 1.93
C ALA A 23 -40.17 -6.30 1.91
N GLN A 24 -40.76 -7.49 1.91
CA GLN A 24 -40.04 -8.76 1.86
C GLN A 24 -39.49 -9.04 0.44
N PRO A 25 -38.24 -9.55 0.31
CA PRO A 25 -37.74 -10.00 -0.98
C PRO A 25 -38.13 -11.45 -1.28
N VAL A 26 -38.57 -11.63 -2.53
CA VAL A 26 -38.86 -12.91 -3.21
C VAL A 26 -37.56 -13.69 -3.44
N PRO A 27 -37.53 -15.02 -3.24
CA PRO A 27 -36.32 -15.80 -3.44
C PRO A 27 -36.03 -16.04 -4.92
N VAL A 28 -34.90 -15.50 -5.40
CA VAL A 28 -34.35 -15.79 -6.74
C VAL A 28 -33.58 -17.12 -6.69
N ARG A 29 -34.05 -18.11 -7.44
CA ARG A 29 -33.33 -19.36 -7.72
C ARG A 29 -32.15 -19.07 -8.64
N HIS A 30 -30.93 -19.30 -8.17
CA HIS A 30 -29.75 -19.37 -9.03
C HIS A 30 -29.57 -20.80 -9.56
N GLU A 31 -29.76 -20.97 -10.87
CA GLU A 31 -29.36 -22.16 -11.61
C GLU A 31 -27.83 -22.17 -11.78
N TYR A 32 -27.18 -23.23 -11.29
CA TYR A 32 -25.77 -23.49 -11.50
C TYR A 32 -25.57 -24.07 -12.92
N GLY A 33 -25.12 -23.21 -13.83
CA GLY A 33 -24.65 -23.59 -15.17
C GLY A 33 -23.23 -24.16 -15.13
N ASN A 34 -23.14 -25.45 -15.48
CA ASN A 34 -21.95 -26.26 -15.71
C ASN A 34 -20.78 -25.55 -16.40
N ARG A 35 -19.57 -25.69 -15.84
CA ARG A 35 -18.28 -25.42 -16.50
C ARG A 35 -17.46 -26.73 -16.56
N GLN A 36 -17.50 -27.39 -17.71
CA GLN A 36 -16.52 -28.35 -18.24
C GLN A 36 -15.67 -27.56 -19.26
N ASP A 37 -14.36 -27.68 -19.47
CA ASP A 37 -13.34 -28.66 -19.10
C ASP A 37 -11.98 -27.92 -19.06
N THR A 38 -11.15 -28.17 -18.05
CA THR A 38 -9.71 -27.83 -18.13
C THR A 38 -8.87 -29.10 -18.05
N LYS A 39 -8.11 -29.29 -19.12
CA LYS A 39 -7.21 -30.42 -19.39
C LYS A 39 -6.26 -30.65 -18.22
N SER A 40 -6.24 -31.90 -17.74
CA SER A 40 -5.36 -32.38 -16.68
C SER A 40 -3.89 -32.28 -17.09
N SER A 41 -3.14 -31.41 -16.43
CA SER A 41 -1.67 -31.47 -16.43
C SER A 41 -1.22 -32.54 -15.43
N THR A 42 -0.56 -33.56 -15.94
CA THR A 42 0.04 -34.66 -15.17
C THR A 42 1.21 -34.12 -14.34
N VAL A 43 0.90 -33.74 -13.09
CA VAL A 43 1.91 -33.42 -12.07
C VAL A 43 2.70 -34.69 -11.76
N THR A 44 3.94 -34.72 -12.26
CA THR A 44 4.94 -35.72 -11.90
C THR A 44 5.21 -35.63 -10.40
N LYS A 45 4.85 -36.69 -9.67
CA LYS A 45 5.14 -36.88 -8.24
C LYS A 45 6.65 -36.81 -8.03
N ARG A 46 7.14 -35.65 -7.60
CA ARG A 46 8.53 -35.46 -7.18
C ARG A 46 8.76 -36.29 -5.91
N LYS A 47 9.45 -37.42 -6.07
CA LYS A 47 9.89 -38.34 -5.02
C LYS A 47 10.77 -37.53 -4.05
N ARG A 48 10.24 -37.15 -2.88
CA ARG A 48 11.02 -36.55 -1.79
C ARG A 48 12.05 -37.59 -1.36
N GLN A 49 13.33 -37.32 -1.59
CA GLN A 49 14.40 -38.06 -0.94
C GLN A 49 14.28 -37.88 0.58
N PRO A 50 14.40 -38.96 1.36
CA PRO A 50 14.50 -38.87 2.81
C PRO A 50 15.87 -38.28 3.13
N ASN A 51 15.91 -37.00 3.53
CA ASN A 51 17.10 -36.38 4.07
C ASN A 51 17.40 -37.02 5.43
N SER A 52 18.24 -38.04 5.43
CA SER A 52 18.61 -38.86 6.58
C SER A 52 19.75 -38.24 7.40
N ASP A 53 19.69 -36.94 7.70
CA ASP A 53 20.71 -36.25 8.52
C ASP A 53 20.11 -35.11 9.39
N VAL A 54 18.98 -35.38 10.06
CA VAL A 54 18.45 -34.52 11.14
C VAL A 54 18.51 -35.23 12.50
N ALA A 55 19.38 -36.23 12.63
CA ALA A 55 19.64 -36.94 13.87
C ALA A 55 21.07 -36.69 14.35
N ARG A 56 21.28 -35.53 14.99
CA ARG A 56 22.27 -35.25 16.08
C ARG A 56 22.81 -33.82 15.99
N ALA A 57 22.04 -32.90 16.57
CA ALA A 57 22.62 -31.72 17.21
C ALA A 57 21.74 -31.27 18.38
N TYR A 58 21.23 -32.21 19.18
CA TYR A 58 20.83 -31.91 20.55
C TYR A 58 22.12 -31.70 21.34
N LYS A 59 22.52 -30.43 21.40
CA LYS A 59 23.61 -29.96 22.25
C LYS A 59 23.43 -30.53 23.65
N LYS A 60 24.47 -31.23 24.09
CA LYS A 60 24.84 -31.58 25.45
C LYS A 60 24.30 -30.53 26.43
N ILE A 61 23.15 -30.81 27.05
CA ILE A 61 22.66 -30.06 28.20
C ILE A 61 23.67 -30.36 29.30
N ARG A 62 24.40 -29.32 29.67
CA ARG A 62 25.40 -29.35 30.73
C ARG A 62 24.62 -29.49 32.04
N SER A 63 24.58 -30.70 32.59
CA SER A 63 23.97 -30.98 33.88
C SER A 63 24.85 -30.37 34.99
N ASP A 64 24.29 -29.33 35.59
CA ASP A 64 24.13 -29.11 37.02
C ASP A 64 25.36 -29.09 37.92
N SER A 65 25.86 -27.89 38.15
CA SER A 65 26.06 -27.45 39.54
C SER A 65 24.69 -27.12 40.15
N PRO A 66 24.42 -27.44 41.44
CA PRO A 66 23.16 -27.11 42.11
C PRO A 66 23.07 -25.59 42.30
N SER A 67 22.67 -24.89 41.23
CA SER A 67 22.34 -23.48 41.29
C SER A 67 21.09 -23.34 42.15
N THR A 68 21.24 -22.73 43.33
CA THR A 68 20.16 -22.19 44.16
C THR A 68 19.00 -21.72 43.28
N GLY A 69 17.87 -22.44 43.36
CA GLY A 69 16.78 -22.41 42.38
C GLY A 69 16.25 -21.01 42.12
N ARG A 70 16.73 -20.38 41.04
CA ARG A 70 16.21 -19.11 40.58
C ARG A 70 14.83 -19.37 39.97
N SER A 71 13.79 -18.88 40.65
CA SER A 71 12.42 -18.97 40.14
C SER A 71 12.36 -18.35 38.74
N VAL A 72 11.99 -19.17 37.75
CA VAL A 72 11.81 -18.71 36.37
C VAL A 72 10.58 -17.82 36.32
N CYS A 73 10.71 -16.63 35.75
CA CYS A 73 9.60 -15.70 35.57
C CYS A 73 8.39 -16.39 34.89
N PRO A 74 7.18 -16.35 35.47
CA PRO A 74 6.00 -17.01 34.89
C PRO A 74 5.69 -16.57 33.46
N LEU A 75 5.86 -15.28 33.15
CA LEU A 75 5.66 -14.74 31.81
C LEU A 75 6.59 -15.39 30.78
N LEU A 76 7.84 -15.66 31.16
CA LEU A 76 8.79 -16.34 30.26
C LEU A 76 8.31 -17.76 29.92
N ARG A 77 7.74 -18.49 30.89
CA ARG A 77 7.17 -19.83 30.64
C ARG A 77 6.00 -19.78 29.67
N VAL A 78 5.17 -18.74 29.75
CA VAL A 78 4.04 -18.52 28.82
C VAL A 78 4.56 -18.22 27.41
N VAL A 79 5.49 -17.27 27.28
CA VAL A 79 6.05 -16.85 25.98
C VAL A 79 6.86 -17.97 25.30
N GLN A 80 7.46 -18.87 26.08
CA GLN A 80 8.14 -20.06 25.53
C GLN A 80 7.18 -21.08 24.89
N GLN A 81 5.89 -21.02 25.22
CA GLN A 81 4.87 -21.86 24.59
C GLN A 81 4.34 -21.16 23.34
N TYR A 82 4.77 -21.60 22.15
CA TYR A 82 4.44 -20.93 20.88
C TYR A 82 2.93 -20.69 20.66
N GLY A 83 2.07 -21.62 21.08
CA GLY A 83 0.62 -21.45 20.99
C GLY A 83 0.11 -20.26 21.82
N LEU A 84 0.60 -20.10 23.06
CA LEU A 84 0.24 -18.97 23.92
C LEU A 84 0.88 -17.67 23.45
N LEU A 85 2.14 -17.72 23.01
CA LEU A 85 2.80 -16.58 22.39
C LEU A 85 2.00 -16.06 21.19
N LEU A 86 1.50 -16.97 20.34
CA LEU A 86 0.67 -16.58 19.22
C LEU A 86 -0.61 -15.87 19.67
N SER A 87 -1.32 -16.40 20.65
CA SER A 87 -2.51 -15.76 21.21
C SER A 87 -2.21 -14.37 21.80
N ILE A 88 -1.07 -14.19 22.46
CA ILE A 88 -0.61 -12.88 22.94
C ILE A 88 -0.38 -11.95 21.76
N VAL A 89 0.38 -12.39 20.76
CA VAL A 89 0.77 -11.59 19.59
C VAL A 89 -0.43 -11.13 18.76
N LEU A 90 -1.50 -11.92 18.67
CA LEU A 90 -2.75 -11.53 18.00
C LEU A 90 -3.45 -10.34 18.66
N ASN A 91 -3.13 -10.04 19.93
CA ASN A 91 -3.70 -8.95 20.71
C ASN A 91 -2.70 -7.82 20.97
N LEU A 92 -1.52 -7.85 20.35
CA LEU A 92 -0.49 -6.82 20.49
C LEU A 92 -0.34 -6.03 19.20
N SER A 93 0.05 -4.76 19.31
CA SER A 93 0.64 -4.04 18.19
C SER A 93 2.10 -4.47 17.97
N PRO A 94 2.68 -4.29 16.77
CA PRO A 94 4.09 -4.55 16.52
C PRO A 94 5.02 -3.80 17.48
N GLU A 95 4.64 -2.60 17.90
CA GLU A 95 5.35 -1.78 18.88
C GLU A 95 5.30 -2.41 20.28
N ASP A 96 4.14 -2.93 20.70
CA ASP A 96 4.01 -3.63 21.99
C ASP A 96 4.77 -4.95 22.01
N LEU A 97 4.78 -5.68 20.88
CA LEU A 97 5.60 -6.89 20.75
C LEU A 97 7.10 -6.57 20.87
N LEU A 98 7.54 -5.47 20.25
CA LEU A 98 8.91 -5.00 20.38
C LEU A 98 9.22 -4.60 21.84
N ALA A 99 8.33 -3.85 22.48
CA ALA A 99 8.49 -3.47 23.89
C ALA A 99 8.58 -4.70 24.81
N LEU A 100 7.73 -5.70 24.58
CA LEU A 100 7.77 -6.99 25.29
C LEU A 100 9.10 -7.72 25.06
N ALA A 101 9.58 -7.78 23.83
CA ALA A 101 10.87 -8.40 23.51
C ALA A 101 12.04 -7.66 24.16
N LEU A 102 12.02 -6.33 24.19
CA LEU A 102 13.09 -5.50 24.76
C LEU A 102 13.08 -5.48 26.30
N SER A 103 11.99 -5.88 26.95
CA SER A 103 11.87 -5.88 28.41
C SER A 103 12.85 -6.84 29.12
N ALA A 104 13.25 -7.94 28.48
CA ALA A 104 14.26 -8.85 29.00
C ALA A 104 14.91 -9.68 27.89
N LYS A 105 16.22 -9.97 28.02
CA LYS A 105 16.96 -10.82 27.08
C LYS A 105 16.31 -12.19 26.87
N ALA A 106 15.82 -12.82 27.95
CA ALA A 106 15.16 -14.12 27.87
C ALA A 106 13.84 -14.08 27.09
N LEU A 107 13.09 -12.97 27.17
CA LEU A 107 11.87 -12.76 26.38
C LEU A 107 12.20 -12.50 24.91
N HIS A 108 13.22 -11.69 24.63
CA HIS A 108 13.73 -11.51 23.27
C HIS A 108 14.10 -12.85 22.63
N GLU A 109 14.88 -13.68 23.33
CA GLU A 109 15.27 -15.01 22.85
C GLU A 109 14.09 -15.96 22.68
N ALA A 110 13.03 -15.84 23.50
CA ALA A 110 11.83 -16.65 23.39
C ALA A 110 10.90 -16.20 22.24
N ILE A 111 10.78 -14.89 21.99
CA ILE A 111 9.95 -14.32 20.92
C ILE A 111 10.64 -14.45 19.56
N ALA A 112 11.94 -14.16 19.50
CA ALA A 112 12.74 -14.14 18.29
C ALA A 112 13.96 -15.05 18.39
N PRO A 113 13.79 -16.37 18.66
CA PRO A 113 14.92 -17.30 18.72
C PRO A 113 15.66 -17.39 17.38
N ARG A 114 14.95 -17.09 16.29
CA ARG A 114 15.45 -17.00 14.91
C ARG A 114 14.69 -15.90 14.18
N LEU A 115 15.34 -15.27 13.20
CA LEU A 115 14.71 -14.23 12.36
C LEU A 115 13.41 -14.72 11.69
N ARG A 116 13.37 -15.97 11.21
CA ARG A 116 12.16 -16.57 10.61
C ARG A 116 10.99 -16.71 11.60
N SER A 117 11.27 -16.96 12.87
CA SER A 117 10.22 -17.07 13.89
C SER A 117 9.53 -15.73 14.12
N LEU A 118 10.32 -14.66 14.21
CA LEU A 118 9.79 -13.30 14.32
C LEU A 118 8.96 -12.93 13.09
N GLN A 119 9.42 -13.26 11.88
CA GLN A 119 8.65 -13.03 10.65
C GLN A 119 7.29 -13.73 10.71
N ASN A 120 7.24 -15.02 11.07
CA ASN A 120 5.99 -15.76 11.22
C ASN A 120 5.03 -15.14 12.25
N LEU A 121 5.55 -14.50 13.30
CA LEU A 121 4.73 -13.78 14.28
C LEU A 121 4.17 -12.48 13.66
N LEU A 122 5.04 -11.66 13.05
CA LEU A 122 4.65 -10.39 12.42
C LEU A 122 3.61 -10.57 11.31
N GLU A 123 3.69 -11.67 10.55
CA GLU A 123 2.72 -12.02 9.49
C GLU A 123 1.33 -12.36 10.04
N ARG A 124 1.23 -12.72 11.32
CA ARG A 124 -0.04 -13.07 11.99
C ARG A 124 -0.62 -11.93 12.82
N MET A 125 0.16 -10.89 13.10
CA MET A 125 -0.34 -9.74 13.86
C MET A 125 -1.46 -9.03 13.11
N PRO A 126 -2.39 -8.35 13.82
CA PRO A 126 -3.33 -7.45 13.19
C PRO A 126 -2.60 -6.27 12.52
N CYS A 127 -3.22 -5.67 11.51
CA CYS A 127 -2.69 -4.45 10.92
C CYS A 127 -2.65 -3.33 11.97
N PRO A 128 -1.54 -2.59 12.14
CA PRO A 128 -1.40 -1.59 13.19
C PRO A 128 -2.09 -0.24 12.89
N GLY A 129 -2.84 -0.12 11.78
CA GLY A 129 -3.52 1.14 11.41
C GLY A 129 -2.59 2.29 11.00
N ARG A 130 -1.28 2.05 10.89
CA ARG A 130 -0.29 3.10 10.57
C ARG A 130 -0.50 3.77 9.22
N GLY A 131 -1.07 3.06 8.24
CA GLY A 131 -1.34 3.63 6.92
C GLY A 131 -2.39 4.74 6.99
N ILE A 132 -3.47 4.52 7.73
CA ILE A 132 -4.50 5.55 7.99
C ILE A 132 -3.89 6.78 8.65
N GLN A 133 -3.08 6.60 9.71
CA GLN A 133 -2.40 7.71 10.39
C GLN A 133 -1.42 8.47 9.48
N ILE A 134 -0.87 7.83 8.45
CA ILE A 134 -0.03 8.52 7.46
C ILE A 134 -0.91 9.33 6.52
N ARG A 135 -2.00 8.76 6.02
CA ARG A 135 -2.99 9.43 5.16
C ARG A 135 -3.56 10.68 5.84
N GLU A 136 -4.09 10.55 7.05
CA GLU A 136 -4.63 11.67 7.85
C GLU A 136 -3.64 12.84 8.04
N ARG A 137 -2.33 12.57 8.05
CA ARG A 137 -1.29 13.61 8.20
C ARG A 137 -0.87 14.24 6.89
N ARG A 138 -1.07 13.57 5.76
CA ARG A 138 -0.57 13.96 4.43
C ARG A 138 -1.67 14.54 3.55
N HIS A 139 -2.83 13.91 3.58
CA HIS A 139 -4.00 14.23 2.77
C HIS A 139 -4.74 15.41 3.41
N GLN A 140 -5.05 16.42 2.60
CA GLN A 140 -5.79 17.61 3.01
C GLN A 140 -7.14 17.57 2.33
N ILE A 141 -8.19 17.34 3.13
CA ILE A 141 -9.56 17.44 2.63
C ILE A 141 -9.79 18.91 2.25
N SER A 142 -10.34 19.12 1.06
CA SER A 142 -10.64 20.45 0.56
C SER A 142 -11.53 21.19 1.57
N GLY A 143 -11.14 22.42 1.88
CA GLY A 143 -11.85 23.24 2.87
C GLY A 143 -13.13 23.90 2.33
N ASN A 144 -13.62 23.45 1.17
CA ASN A 144 -14.74 24.11 0.50
C ASN A 144 -16.01 23.92 1.35
N PRO A 145 -16.61 24.99 1.89
CA PRO A 145 -17.78 24.88 2.76
C PRO A 145 -18.98 24.20 2.09
N ASP A 146 -19.06 24.21 0.76
CA ASP A 146 -20.13 23.52 0.02
C ASP A 146 -19.89 22.00 -0.08
N SER A 147 -18.64 21.53 0.06
CA SER A 147 -18.28 20.10 0.07
C SER A 147 -18.52 19.39 1.42
N CYS A 148 -19.17 20.06 2.36
CA CYS A 148 -19.27 19.67 3.78
C CYS A 148 -20.27 18.52 4.06
N LEU A 149 -20.81 17.84 3.03
CA LEU A 149 -21.67 16.66 3.17
C LEU A 149 -20.94 15.33 2.90
N GLY A 150 -19.69 15.37 2.44
CA GLY A 150 -18.90 14.16 2.19
C GLY A 150 -18.66 13.34 3.46
N THR A 151 -18.95 12.04 3.41
CA THR A 151 -18.60 11.07 4.44
C THR A 151 -17.22 10.48 4.15
N GLN A 152 -16.25 10.74 5.02
CA GLN A 152 -14.96 10.05 4.98
C GLN A 152 -15.10 8.66 5.63
N TYR A 153 -14.76 7.60 4.89
CA TYR A 153 -14.95 6.20 5.33
C TYR A 153 -13.63 5.43 5.50
N VAL A 154 -12.53 6.15 5.71
CA VAL A 154 -11.18 5.56 5.83
C VAL A 154 -10.99 4.91 7.20
N VAL A 155 -11.06 3.57 7.25
CA VAL A 155 -10.95 2.82 8.52
C VAL A 155 -10.02 1.62 8.35
N CYS A 156 -9.16 1.36 9.34
CA CYS A 156 -8.32 0.17 9.30
C CYS A 156 -9.15 -1.11 9.51
N ALA A 157 -8.85 -2.15 8.74
CA ALA A 157 -9.47 -3.47 8.89
C ALA A 157 -9.39 -4.04 10.32
N SER A 158 -8.31 -3.76 11.05
CA SER A 158 -8.14 -4.30 12.41
C SER A 158 -9.10 -3.68 13.43
N THR A 159 -9.66 -2.51 13.12
CA THR A 159 -10.65 -1.83 13.96
C THR A 159 -12.09 -2.11 13.53
N SER A 160 -12.30 -2.54 12.28
CA SER A 160 -13.63 -2.87 11.75
C SER A 160 -13.91 -4.36 11.92
N THR A 161 -14.95 -4.72 12.67
CA THR A 161 -15.39 -6.12 12.80
C THR A 161 -16.29 -6.57 11.66
N SER A 162 -16.81 -5.62 10.87
CA SER A 162 -17.88 -5.84 9.89
C SER A 162 -17.38 -6.07 8.47
N GLN A 163 -16.20 -5.57 8.11
CA GLN A 163 -15.68 -5.69 6.74
C GLN A 163 -14.57 -6.74 6.64
N SER A 164 -14.72 -7.67 5.69
CA SER A 164 -13.65 -8.56 5.28
C SER A 164 -12.66 -7.81 4.39
N VAL A 165 -11.80 -6.99 4.99
CA VAL A 165 -10.74 -6.29 4.25
C VAL A 165 -9.55 -7.23 4.07
N GLU A 166 -9.05 -7.32 2.85
CA GLU A 166 -7.89 -8.14 2.56
C GLU A 166 -6.67 -7.66 3.37
N THR A 167 -5.94 -8.62 3.95
CA THR A 167 -4.75 -8.33 4.74
C THR A 167 -3.64 -9.29 4.35
N ARG A 168 -2.47 -8.75 4.01
CA ARG A 168 -1.26 -9.52 3.66
C ARG A 168 -0.02 -8.93 4.33
N PRO A 169 1.06 -9.71 4.52
CA PRO A 169 2.29 -9.18 5.06
C PRO A 169 3.00 -8.25 4.07
N CYS A 170 3.48 -7.11 4.57
CA CYS A 170 4.26 -6.17 3.79
C CYS A 170 5.50 -6.85 3.20
N VAL A 171 5.74 -6.69 1.89
CA VAL A 171 6.88 -7.31 1.19
C VAL A 171 8.24 -6.94 1.79
N GLN A 172 8.34 -5.75 2.39
CA GLN A 172 9.57 -5.20 2.95
C GLN A 172 9.74 -5.51 4.44
N CYS A 173 8.77 -5.13 5.29
CA CYS A 173 8.90 -5.27 6.75
C CYS A 173 8.20 -6.51 7.33
N ARG A 174 7.45 -7.26 6.53
CA ARG A 174 6.67 -8.46 6.92
C ARG A 174 5.55 -8.22 7.94
N VAL A 175 5.34 -7.00 8.39
CA VAL A 175 4.19 -6.63 9.22
C VAL A 175 2.91 -6.79 8.39
N ASN A 176 1.93 -7.47 8.96
CA ASN A 176 0.63 -7.62 8.33
C ASN A 176 -0.02 -6.25 8.08
N THR A 177 -0.49 -6.02 6.87
CA THR A 177 -1.01 -4.73 6.41
C THR A 177 -2.33 -4.98 5.69
N CYS A 178 -3.39 -4.30 6.10
CA CYS A 178 -4.68 -4.36 5.39
C CYS A 178 -4.66 -3.50 4.14
N ASP A 179 -5.60 -3.72 3.23
CA ASP A 179 -5.72 -2.98 1.98
C ASP A 179 -5.79 -1.46 2.24
N GLU A 180 -6.57 -1.02 3.22
CA GLU A 180 -6.66 0.40 3.61
C GLU A 180 -5.34 1.03 4.13
N CYS A 181 -4.36 0.20 4.54
CA CYS A 181 -3.09 0.64 5.11
C CYS A 181 -1.86 0.44 4.23
N ARG A 182 -2.01 -0.19 3.06
CA ARG A 182 -0.93 -0.30 2.06
C ARG A 182 -0.92 0.91 1.15
N ILE A 183 0.13 1.02 0.34
CA ILE A 183 0.18 2.01 -0.72
C ILE A 183 -0.84 1.66 -1.81
N HIS A 184 -1.66 2.63 -2.18
CA HIS A 184 -2.45 2.69 -3.40
C HIS A 184 -1.93 3.85 -4.27
N CYS A 185 -2.24 3.77 -5.55
CA CYS A 185 -2.02 4.85 -6.50
C CYS A 185 -3.13 5.90 -6.43
N VAL A 186 -4.37 5.46 -6.20
CA VAL A 186 -5.54 6.33 -6.02
C VAL A 186 -6.34 5.86 -4.82
N TYR A 187 -6.45 6.73 -3.82
CA TYR A 187 -7.23 6.49 -2.61
C TYR A 187 -8.59 7.16 -2.70
N GLN A 188 -9.60 6.43 -3.17
CA GLN A 188 -10.99 6.85 -2.96
C GLN A 188 -11.31 6.83 -1.46
N SER A 189 -11.53 8.01 -0.87
CA SER A 189 -11.57 8.17 0.60
C SER A 189 -12.85 8.84 1.09
N ILE A 190 -13.56 9.51 0.19
CA ILE A 190 -14.70 10.37 0.48
C ILE A 190 -15.84 9.97 -0.48
N TYR A 191 -17.05 9.95 0.08
CA TYR A 191 -18.29 9.66 -0.63
C TYR A 191 -19.29 10.76 -0.31
N GLU A 192 -19.94 11.27 -1.34
CA GLU A 192 -21.05 12.21 -1.20
C GLU A 192 -22.27 11.60 -1.89
N ALA A 193 -23.36 11.48 -1.12
CA ALA A 193 -24.62 10.99 -1.65
C ALA A 193 -25.19 11.99 -2.67
N PRO A 194 -25.87 11.53 -3.73
CA PRO A 194 -26.52 12.43 -4.67
C PRO A 194 -27.59 13.25 -3.95
N VAL A 195 -27.76 14.51 -4.35
CA VAL A 195 -28.77 15.41 -3.76
C VAL A 195 -30.13 15.13 -4.40
N GLU A 196 -30.13 14.89 -5.70
CA GLU A 196 -31.33 14.55 -6.49
C GLU A 196 -31.31 13.08 -6.95
N GLU A 197 -32.47 12.50 -7.26
CA GLU A 197 -32.58 11.07 -7.60
C GLU A 197 -31.96 10.71 -8.97
N ASP A 198 -31.84 11.70 -9.86
CA ASP A 198 -31.23 11.57 -11.18
C ASP A 198 -29.73 11.92 -11.19
N GLU A 199 -29.18 12.39 -10.07
CA GLU A 199 -27.76 12.63 -9.90
C GLU A 199 -27.00 11.33 -9.55
N LEU A 200 -25.71 11.30 -9.91
CA LEU A 200 -24.80 10.25 -9.49
C LEU A 200 -24.09 10.68 -8.18
N PRO A 201 -23.72 9.72 -7.32
CA PRO A 201 -22.91 10.02 -6.14
C PRO A 201 -21.54 10.56 -6.55
N ASN A 202 -21.06 11.58 -5.84
CA ASN A 202 -19.69 12.06 -6.02
C ASN A 202 -18.72 11.22 -5.19
N PHE A 203 -17.54 10.99 -5.75
CA PHE A 203 -16.45 10.36 -5.04
C PHE A 203 -15.20 11.23 -5.18
N SER A 204 -14.40 11.27 -4.13
CA SER A 204 -13.14 11.97 -4.14
C SER A 204 -12.12 11.28 -3.24
N GLY A 205 -10.88 11.75 -3.35
CA GLY A 205 -9.76 11.04 -2.79
C GLY A 205 -8.44 11.72 -3.03
N PHE A 206 -7.38 10.91 -3.05
CA PHE A 206 -6.01 11.40 -3.14
C PHE A 206 -5.18 10.52 -4.07
N VAL A 207 -4.29 11.14 -4.85
CA VAL A 207 -3.33 10.41 -5.68
C VAL A 207 -2.06 10.18 -4.85
N MET A 208 -1.68 8.92 -4.67
CA MET A 208 -0.52 8.54 -3.84
C MET A 208 -0.61 9.18 -2.43
N LEU A 209 0.48 9.78 -1.95
CA LEU A 209 0.51 10.59 -0.72
C LEU A 209 0.53 12.10 -1.03
N ASP A 210 0.08 12.50 -2.21
CA ASP A 210 -0.05 13.91 -2.55
C ASP A 210 -1.18 14.56 -1.73
N ALA A 211 -0.99 15.80 -1.33
CA ALA A 211 -1.87 16.47 -0.39
C ALA A 211 -3.25 16.88 -0.96
N PRO A 212 -3.34 17.42 -2.19
CA PRO A 212 -4.59 17.92 -2.74
C PRO A 212 -5.62 16.80 -2.95
N GLU A 213 -6.86 17.09 -2.59
CA GLU A 213 -8.00 16.23 -2.89
C GLU A 213 -8.35 16.29 -4.38
N VAL A 214 -8.65 15.13 -4.96
CA VAL A 214 -9.05 14.98 -6.36
C VAL A 214 -10.43 14.34 -6.47
N PRO A 215 -11.31 14.83 -7.37
CA PRO A 215 -12.52 14.10 -7.74
C PRO A 215 -12.16 12.79 -8.45
N ILE A 216 -12.96 11.76 -8.18
CA ILE A 216 -12.83 10.45 -8.79
C ILE A 216 -14.17 10.10 -9.43
N LEU A 217 -14.20 10.08 -10.75
CA LEU A 217 -15.41 9.79 -11.51
C LEU A 217 -15.54 8.28 -11.66
N SER A 218 -16.70 7.74 -11.28
CA SER A 218 -17.07 6.37 -11.62
C SER A 218 -17.32 6.25 -13.14
N PRO A 219 -17.26 5.04 -13.73
CA PRO A 219 -17.57 4.85 -15.15
C PRO A 219 -18.93 5.44 -15.59
N ASN A 220 -19.93 5.41 -14.70
CA ASN A 220 -21.27 5.94 -14.99
C ASN A 220 -21.28 7.46 -15.23
N HIS A 221 -20.38 8.22 -14.62
CA HIS A 221 -20.27 9.68 -14.84
C HIS A 221 -19.87 10.01 -16.28
N LEU A 222 -19.16 9.11 -16.96
CA LEU A 222 -18.71 9.28 -18.34
C LEU A 222 -19.59 8.51 -19.33
N ASN A 223 -20.79 8.09 -18.93
CA ASN A 223 -21.68 7.23 -19.71
C ASN A 223 -20.99 5.93 -20.19
N ALA A 224 -19.97 5.46 -19.48
CA ALA A 224 -19.31 4.19 -19.76
C ALA A 224 -20.10 3.03 -19.13
N HIS A 225 -20.07 1.86 -19.77
CA HIS A 225 -20.72 0.67 -19.25
C HIS A 225 -20.03 0.20 -17.95
N GLY A 226 -20.80 0.08 -16.87
CA GLY A 226 -20.30 -0.39 -15.58
C GLY A 226 -21.41 -0.50 -14.54
N ALA A 227 -21.19 -1.33 -13.53
CA ALA A 227 -22.06 -1.36 -12.36
C ALA A 227 -21.89 -0.03 -11.59
N PRO A 228 -23.00 0.58 -11.11
CA PRO A 228 -22.92 1.81 -10.35
C PRO A 228 -22.10 1.58 -9.07
N TRP A 229 -21.21 2.52 -8.79
CA TRP A 229 -20.47 2.52 -7.54
C TRP A 229 -21.43 2.80 -6.38
N GLN A 230 -21.22 2.09 -5.27
CA GLN A 230 -22.07 2.18 -4.08
C GLN A 230 -21.32 2.89 -2.95
N ASP A 231 -22.05 3.38 -1.97
CA ASP A 231 -21.51 3.98 -0.75
C ASP A 231 -20.66 2.97 0.05
N PRO A 232 -19.32 3.16 0.12
CA PRO A 232 -18.46 2.25 0.88
C PRO A 232 -18.68 2.35 2.39
N SER A 233 -19.28 3.45 2.88
CA SER A 233 -19.57 3.67 4.31
C SER A 233 -20.68 2.76 4.84
N GLN A 234 -21.55 2.24 3.97
CA GLN A 234 -22.58 1.25 4.33
C GLN A 234 -22.00 -0.15 4.58
N GLN A 235 -20.68 -0.31 4.51
CA GLN A 235 -19.92 -1.50 4.87
C GLN A 235 -20.23 -2.77 4.06
N LYS A 236 -20.99 -2.65 2.97
CA LYS A 236 -21.30 -3.78 2.07
C LYS A 236 -20.29 -3.95 0.95
N VAL A 237 -19.59 -2.88 0.58
CA VAL A 237 -18.68 -2.84 -0.56
C VAL A 237 -17.37 -2.20 -0.12
N ALA A 238 -16.25 -2.77 -0.59
CA ALA A 238 -14.93 -2.17 -0.37
C ALA A 238 -14.80 -0.88 -1.20
N PRO A 239 -13.95 0.07 -0.78
CA PRO A 239 -13.62 1.22 -1.61
C PRO A 239 -13.08 0.80 -2.98
N TYR A 240 -13.39 1.59 -4.01
CA TYR A 240 -12.92 1.40 -5.38
C TYR A 240 -11.55 2.08 -5.58
N HIS A 241 -10.60 1.77 -4.69
CA HIS A 241 -9.23 2.22 -4.86
C HIS A 241 -8.67 1.82 -6.24
N ASP A 242 -7.78 2.66 -6.78
CA ASP A 242 -7.11 2.42 -8.06
C ASP A 242 -8.06 2.14 -9.26
N SER A 243 -9.28 2.66 -9.20
CA SER A 243 -10.33 2.46 -10.20
C SER A 243 -10.95 3.79 -10.63
N GLY A 244 -11.65 3.78 -11.78
CA GLY A 244 -12.39 4.94 -12.29
C GLY A 244 -11.51 5.90 -13.08
N PHE A 245 -11.86 7.19 -13.00
CA PHE A 245 -11.18 8.29 -13.68
C PHE A 245 -10.84 9.37 -12.67
N ILE A 246 -9.65 9.93 -12.73
CA ILE A 246 -9.28 11.08 -11.88
C ILE A 246 -9.58 12.35 -12.66
N ASP A 247 -10.20 13.31 -11.98
CA ASP A 247 -10.43 14.65 -12.51
C ASP A 247 -9.49 15.68 -11.90
N LEU A 248 -9.66 16.94 -12.26
CA LEU A 248 -8.86 18.06 -11.80
C LEU A 248 -8.92 18.21 -10.28
N PRO A 249 -7.77 18.33 -9.58
CA PRO A 249 -7.75 18.62 -8.14
C PRO A 249 -8.56 19.88 -7.81
N PHE A 250 -9.28 19.87 -6.68
CA PHE A 250 -10.22 20.96 -6.33
C PHE A 250 -9.57 22.34 -6.25
N ASP A 251 -8.30 22.40 -5.86
CA ASP A 251 -7.55 23.65 -5.69
C ASP A 251 -6.84 24.13 -6.98
N GLU A 252 -6.98 23.39 -8.08
CA GLU A 252 -6.28 23.67 -9.32
C GLU A 252 -7.09 24.59 -10.25
N GLN A 253 -6.42 25.57 -10.85
CA GLN A 253 -7.05 26.55 -11.77
C GLN A 253 -6.83 26.21 -13.24
N GLU A 254 -5.83 25.39 -13.54
CA GLU A 254 -5.50 24.96 -14.89
C GLU A 254 -6.47 23.88 -15.36
N TYR A 255 -6.91 23.94 -16.61
CA TYR A 255 -7.76 22.89 -17.18
C TYR A 255 -6.96 21.61 -17.47
N GLY A 256 -7.56 20.46 -17.17
CA GLY A 256 -7.12 19.15 -17.64
C GLY A 256 -8.32 18.21 -17.78
N PRO A 257 -8.41 17.38 -18.84
CA PRO A 257 -9.49 16.41 -18.97
C PRO A 257 -9.35 15.27 -17.94
N PRO A 258 -10.44 14.60 -17.56
CA PRO A 258 -10.37 13.41 -16.72
C PRO A 258 -9.54 12.29 -17.36
N GLU A 259 -8.77 11.57 -16.54
CA GLU A 259 -7.84 10.54 -16.99
C GLU A 259 -8.18 9.16 -16.40
N CYS A 260 -8.15 8.12 -17.22
CA CYS A 260 -8.47 6.76 -16.79
C CYS A 260 -7.37 6.16 -15.93
N VAL A 261 -7.72 5.74 -14.71
CA VAL A 261 -6.75 5.20 -13.74
C VAL A 261 -6.07 3.93 -14.27
N GLU A 262 -6.82 3.00 -14.85
CA GLU A 262 -6.24 1.75 -15.40
C GLU A 262 -5.19 2.03 -16.47
N SER A 263 -5.48 2.95 -17.39
CA SER A 263 -4.54 3.39 -18.42
C SER A 263 -3.27 3.96 -17.80
N ILE A 264 -3.38 4.90 -16.86
CA ILE A 264 -2.22 5.51 -16.17
C ILE A 264 -1.36 4.44 -15.48
N LEU A 265 -2.00 3.48 -14.81
CA LEU A 265 -1.30 2.48 -14.02
C LEU A 265 -0.50 1.49 -14.87
N SER A 266 -0.93 1.29 -16.11
CA SER A 266 -0.34 0.36 -17.08
C SER A 266 0.77 0.96 -17.95
N VAL A 267 0.97 2.27 -17.92
CA VAL A 267 2.02 2.96 -18.70
C VAL A 267 3.41 2.38 -18.39
N ASP A 268 4.16 2.07 -19.45
CA ASP A 268 5.56 1.67 -19.33
C ASP A 268 6.44 2.91 -19.11
N LEU A 269 6.87 3.10 -17.87
CA LEU A 269 7.66 4.25 -17.44
C LEU A 269 9.11 4.26 -17.99
N GLY A 270 9.52 3.22 -18.71
CA GLY A 270 10.81 3.20 -19.40
C GLY A 270 10.77 3.76 -20.82
N GLU A 271 9.66 3.59 -21.52
CA GLU A 271 9.50 4.00 -22.93
C GLU A 271 8.66 5.28 -23.03
N ASP A 272 7.62 5.42 -22.20
CA ASP A 272 6.66 6.51 -22.25
C ASP A 272 6.83 7.48 -21.09
N SER A 273 6.44 8.74 -21.34
CA SER A 273 6.25 9.72 -20.28
C SER A 273 4.78 9.79 -19.91
N LEU A 274 4.51 9.90 -18.61
CA LEU A 274 3.18 10.30 -18.12
C LEU A 274 2.81 11.74 -18.55
N ALA A 275 3.78 12.54 -19.00
CA ALA A 275 3.52 13.79 -19.71
C ALA A 275 3.26 13.52 -21.20
N LEU A 276 2.27 12.67 -21.50
CA LEU A 276 1.86 12.35 -22.88
C LEU A 276 1.63 13.64 -23.70
N SER A 277 1.66 13.54 -25.03
CA SER A 277 1.35 14.67 -25.92
C SER A 277 -0.11 15.09 -25.77
N VAL A 278 -0.36 15.94 -24.76
CA VAL A 278 -1.64 16.57 -24.52
C VAL A 278 -1.86 17.62 -25.61
N PRO A 279 -3.12 17.88 -26.03
CA PRO A 279 -3.44 19.05 -26.84
C PRO A 279 -2.71 20.32 -26.36
N SER A 280 -2.32 21.20 -27.29
CA SER A 280 -1.44 22.35 -27.01
C SER A 280 -1.99 23.37 -26.01
N ASN A 281 -3.25 23.24 -25.59
CA ASN A 281 -3.93 24.09 -24.61
C ASN A 281 -3.90 23.53 -23.17
N VAL A 282 -3.28 22.37 -22.92
CA VAL A 282 -3.13 21.79 -21.58
C VAL A 282 -1.68 21.86 -21.15
N SER A 283 -1.43 22.17 -19.88
CA SER A 283 -0.09 22.17 -19.31
C SER A 283 0.55 20.77 -19.36
N SER A 284 1.88 20.71 -19.40
CA SER A 284 2.64 19.46 -19.43
C SER A 284 3.52 19.34 -18.18
N PRO A 285 3.31 18.32 -17.32
CA PRO A 285 2.23 17.33 -17.38
C PRO A 285 0.85 17.96 -17.13
N SER A 286 -0.21 17.29 -17.58
CA SER A 286 -1.59 17.65 -17.22
C SER A 286 -1.71 17.77 -15.70
N PRO A 287 -2.46 18.75 -15.15
CA PRO A 287 -2.60 18.88 -13.70
C PRO A 287 -3.15 17.61 -13.04
N VAL A 288 -4.01 16.87 -13.74
CA VAL A 288 -4.57 15.58 -13.34
C VAL A 288 -3.48 14.51 -13.17
N LEU A 289 -2.45 14.53 -14.00
CA LEU A 289 -1.35 13.55 -14.00
C LEU A 289 -0.14 13.97 -13.16
N ARG A 290 -0.16 15.19 -12.62
CA ARG A 290 1.01 15.81 -11.98
C ARG A 290 1.58 14.99 -10.83
N ALA A 291 0.73 14.45 -9.96
CA ALA A 291 1.15 13.62 -8.83
C ALA A 291 1.82 12.30 -9.27
N PHE A 292 1.25 11.62 -10.27
CA PHE A 292 1.84 10.41 -10.85
C PHE A 292 3.17 10.70 -11.54
N HIS A 293 3.20 11.75 -12.37
CA HIS A 293 4.39 12.17 -13.09
C HIS A 293 5.53 12.52 -12.12
N ASN A 294 5.24 13.30 -11.06
CA ASN A 294 6.21 13.62 -10.03
C ASN A 294 6.76 12.37 -9.33
N THR A 295 5.89 11.40 -9.02
CA THR A 295 6.29 10.11 -8.43
C THR A 295 7.21 9.33 -9.37
N ALA A 296 6.88 9.25 -10.67
CA ALA A 296 7.72 8.57 -11.66
C ALA A 296 9.08 9.28 -11.83
N LEU A 297 9.09 10.61 -11.94
CA LEU A 297 10.31 11.42 -12.01
C LEU A 297 11.19 11.26 -10.77
N GLN A 298 10.59 11.18 -9.58
CA GLN A 298 11.33 10.92 -8.35
C GLN A 298 12.06 9.59 -8.35
N ARG A 299 11.71 8.66 -9.24
CA ARG A 299 12.40 7.37 -9.39
C ARG A 299 13.40 7.36 -10.56
N ARG A 300 13.47 8.42 -11.37
CA ARG A 300 14.47 8.62 -12.43
C ARG A 300 15.76 9.23 -11.88
N ARG A 301 16.91 8.61 -12.14
CA ARG A 301 18.23 9.16 -11.76
C ARG A 301 19.23 9.07 -12.90
N TRP A 302 19.98 10.15 -13.11
CA TRP A 302 20.99 10.25 -14.15
C TRP A 302 22.34 9.77 -13.66
N PHE A 303 23.00 8.90 -14.42
CA PHE A 303 24.34 8.39 -14.11
C PHE A 303 25.22 8.40 -15.35
N CYS A 304 26.47 8.84 -15.21
CA CYS A 304 27.51 8.55 -16.19
C CYS A 304 27.97 7.10 -16.03
N ARG A 305 28.74 6.60 -17.01
CA ARG A 305 29.26 5.22 -17.00
C ARG A 305 30.03 4.88 -15.72
N ASP A 306 30.81 5.82 -15.20
CA ASP A 306 31.72 5.57 -14.06
C ASP A 306 31.03 5.70 -12.70
N CYS A 307 29.92 6.44 -12.63
CA CYS A 307 29.15 6.61 -11.39
C CYS A 307 27.95 5.67 -11.28
N LEU A 308 27.79 4.74 -12.23
CA LEU A 308 26.69 3.79 -12.21
C LEU A 308 26.80 2.87 -10.97
N PRO A 309 25.75 2.73 -10.15
CA PRO A 309 25.81 1.91 -8.94
C PRO A 309 26.15 0.45 -9.25
N GLN A 310 26.96 -0.19 -8.40
CA GLN A 310 27.34 -1.61 -8.53
C GLN A 310 26.12 -2.55 -8.69
N GLN A 311 24.98 -2.19 -8.09
CA GLN A 311 23.73 -2.94 -8.19
C GLN A 311 23.24 -3.03 -9.64
N ALA A 312 23.30 -1.92 -10.38
CA ALA A 312 22.96 -1.88 -11.80
C ALA A 312 23.96 -2.69 -12.64
N ILE A 313 25.27 -2.56 -12.34
CA ILE A 313 26.33 -3.30 -13.04
C ILE A 313 26.18 -4.82 -12.85
N THR A 314 25.87 -5.25 -11.62
CA THR A 314 25.75 -6.68 -11.28
C THR A 314 24.54 -7.31 -11.97
N ARG A 315 23.42 -6.59 -12.06
CA ARG A 315 22.24 -7.07 -12.81
C ARG A 315 22.55 -7.34 -14.28
N LYS A 316 23.24 -6.41 -14.94
CA LYS A 316 23.66 -6.58 -16.34
C LYS A 316 24.54 -7.82 -16.55
N ARG A 317 25.48 -8.07 -15.64
CA ARG A 317 26.38 -9.24 -15.73
C ARG A 317 25.67 -10.58 -15.62
N ASN A 318 24.56 -10.63 -14.90
CA ASN A 318 23.82 -11.89 -14.69
C ASN A 318 22.94 -12.27 -15.90
N GLY A 319 22.95 -11.49 -17.00
CA GLY A 319 22.19 -11.77 -18.22
C GLY A 319 20.68 -11.87 -17.99
N ALA A 320 20.21 -11.33 -16.87
CA ALA A 320 18.89 -11.67 -16.32
C ALA A 320 17.78 -10.68 -16.71
N GLN A 321 18.07 -9.64 -17.49
CA GLN A 321 17.05 -8.67 -17.87
C GLN A 321 17.46 -7.82 -19.07
N ASP A 322 16.44 -7.36 -19.80
CA ASP A 322 16.54 -6.28 -20.79
C ASP A 322 17.21 -5.06 -20.15
N ASP A 323 18.02 -4.36 -20.94
CA ASP A 323 18.73 -3.16 -20.49
C ASP A 323 17.77 -1.97 -20.27
N SER A 324 16.54 -2.05 -20.79
CA SER A 324 15.45 -1.08 -20.62
C SER A 324 14.67 -1.28 -19.33
N CYS A 325 14.10 -0.17 -18.84
CA CYS A 325 13.08 -0.18 -17.81
C CYS A 325 11.74 -0.61 -18.41
N HIS A 326 11.01 -1.48 -17.71
CA HIS A 326 9.61 -1.86 -18.02
C HIS A 326 8.74 -1.77 -16.77
N CYS A 327 9.00 -0.77 -15.93
CA CYS A 327 8.23 -0.59 -14.71
C CYS A 327 6.92 0.12 -15.05
N THR A 328 5.82 -0.39 -14.53
CA THR A 328 4.54 0.31 -14.48
C THR A 328 4.24 0.74 -13.04
N LEU A 329 3.37 1.73 -12.84
CA LEU A 329 2.90 2.10 -11.49
C LEU A 329 2.20 0.90 -10.82
N GLN A 330 1.40 0.14 -11.58
CA GLN A 330 0.75 -1.08 -11.12
C GLN A 330 1.76 -2.08 -10.54
N SER A 331 2.82 -2.42 -11.30
CA SER A 331 3.84 -3.39 -10.85
C SER A 331 4.62 -2.93 -9.62
N ARG A 332 4.65 -1.63 -9.35
CA ARG A 332 5.46 -1.03 -8.28
C ARG A 332 4.69 -0.73 -7.01
N PHE A 333 3.39 -0.50 -7.10
CA PHE A 333 2.53 -0.15 -5.98
C PHE A 333 1.39 -1.15 -5.75
N LEU A 334 0.80 -1.70 -6.81
CA LEU A 334 -0.40 -2.54 -6.69
C LEU A 334 -0.05 -4.03 -6.59
N ASP A 335 0.90 -4.51 -7.38
CA ASP A 335 1.35 -5.91 -7.31
C ASP A 335 2.24 -6.15 -6.08
N ARG A 336 2.82 -5.07 -5.53
CA ARG A 336 3.63 -5.10 -4.33
C ARG A 336 2.77 -4.72 -3.13
N TRP A 337 2.49 -5.68 -2.26
CA TRP A 337 1.85 -5.41 -0.97
C TRP A 337 2.82 -4.65 -0.04
N LEU A 338 2.94 -3.34 -0.23
CA LEU A 338 3.89 -2.47 0.48
C LEU A 338 3.11 -1.56 1.45
N CYS A 339 3.45 -1.58 2.73
CA CYS A 339 2.82 -0.67 3.68
C CYS A 339 3.30 0.77 3.50
N LEU A 340 2.44 1.75 3.82
CA LEU A 340 2.75 3.17 3.66
C LEU A 340 4.02 3.62 4.38
N ARG A 341 4.29 3.08 5.58
CA ARG A 341 5.55 3.36 6.31
C ARG A 341 6.79 2.90 5.53
N CYS A 342 6.72 1.75 4.85
CA CYS A 342 7.82 1.26 4.04
C CYS A 342 7.95 2.07 2.74
N TYR A 343 6.84 2.53 2.18
CA TYR A 343 6.85 3.46 1.06
C TYR A 343 7.54 4.79 1.42
N GLU A 344 7.16 5.46 2.52
CA GLU A 344 7.83 6.70 2.97
C GLU A 344 9.34 6.50 3.15
N LYS A 345 9.75 5.39 3.76
CA LYS A 345 11.18 5.03 3.89
C LYS A 345 11.87 4.82 2.54
N GLU A 346 11.19 4.24 1.56
CA GLU A 346 11.74 4.08 0.21
C GLU A 346 11.94 5.45 -0.45
N GLU A 347 10.97 6.36 -0.35
CA GLU A 347 11.08 7.73 -0.86
C GLU A 347 12.24 8.49 -0.19
N ASP A 348 12.29 8.47 1.14
CA ASP A 348 13.37 9.11 1.91
C ASP A 348 14.75 8.55 1.53
N ALA A 349 14.87 7.23 1.37
CA ALA A 349 16.13 6.60 1.00
C ALA A 349 16.61 7.05 -0.38
N ILE A 350 15.72 7.24 -1.34
CA ILE A 350 16.08 7.66 -2.70
C ILE A 350 16.42 9.15 -2.72
N ALA A 351 15.63 9.98 -2.04
CA ALA A 351 15.90 11.41 -1.91
C ALA A 351 17.29 11.67 -1.31
N ASN A 352 17.65 10.92 -0.26
CA ASN A 352 18.93 11.06 0.43
C ASN A 352 20.11 10.43 -0.31
N ARG A 353 19.91 9.32 -1.03
CA ARG A 353 21.00 8.60 -1.69
C ARG A 353 21.45 9.25 -2.99
N PHE A 354 20.54 9.93 -3.70
CA PHE A 354 20.81 10.50 -5.03
C PHE A 354 20.26 11.93 -5.19
N PRO A 355 20.65 12.89 -4.33
CA PRO A 355 20.07 14.24 -4.34
C PRO A 355 20.45 15.03 -5.60
N ALA A 356 21.68 14.85 -6.10
CA ALA A 356 22.21 15.59 -7.25
C ALA A 356 21.86 14.95 -8.61
N ASN A 357 21.38 13.71 -8.63
CA ASN A 357 21.24 12.92 -9.86
C ASN A 357 19.89 13.13 -10.59
N LYS A 358 19.23 14.29 -10.45
CA LYS A 358 17.89 14.52 -11.03
C LYS A 358 17.92 14.80 -12.53
N THR A 359 18.89 15.59 -12.98
CA THR A 359 19.03 16.05 -14.37
C THR A 359 20.42 15.79 -14.97
N SER A 360 21.40 15.43 -14.13
CA SER A 360 22.76 15.11 -14.55
C SER A 360 23.38 14.12 -13.58
N CYS A 361 24.55 13.58 -13.88
CA CYS A 361 25.25 12.72 -12.94
C CYS A 361 25.73 13.52 -11.71
N GLY A 362 25.72 12.91 -10.52
CA GLY A 362 26.20 13.54 -9.29
C GLY A 362 27.68 13.96 -9.31
N CYS A 363 28.49 13.47 -10.25
CA CYS A 363 29.86 13.96 -10.48
C CYS A 363 29.94 15.24 -11.33
N GLY A 364 28.80 15.77 -11.78
CA GLY A 364 28.70 16.93 -12.68
C GLY A 364 28.82 16.59 -14.17
N CYS A 365 29.07 15.32 -14.52
CA CYS A 365 29.09 14.90 -15.91
C CYS A 365 27.70 15.04 -16.55
N ARG A 366 27.65 15.78 -17.66
CA ARG A 366 26.42 15.99 -18.46
C ARG A 366 26.10 14.79 -19.36
N PHE A 367 27.09 13.95 -19.66
CA PHE A 367 26.90 12.73 -20.42
C PHE A 367 26.53 11.59 -19.47
N GLY A 368 25.31 11.09 -19.60
CA GLY A 368 24.81 10.00 -18.79
C GLY A 368 23.58 9.36 -19.39
N ARG A 369 23.01 8.43 -18.63
CA ARG A 369 21.75 7.77 -18.96
C ARG A 369 20.80 7.93 -17.79
N ALA A 370 19.52 8.13 -18.09
CA ALA A 370 18.46 8.07 -17.10
C ALA A 370 18.20 6.60 -16.73
N MET A 371 18.25 6.30 -15.42
CA MET A 371 18.05 4.97 -14.88
C MET A 371 16.86 4.98 -13.93
N CYS A 372 16.02 3.95 -14.01
CA CYS A 372 14.94 3.73 -13.05
C CYS A 372 15.51 3.16 -11.74
N THR A 373 15.26 3.80 -10.61
CA THR A 373 15.77 3.34 -9.30
C THR A 373 15.06 2.10 -8.76
N TRP A 374 13.93 1.69 -9.36
CA TRP A 374 13.26 0.44 -9.00
C TRP A 374 13.89 -0.79 -9.65
N CYS A 375 14.07 -0.77 -10.97
CA CYS A 375 14.61 -1.92 -11.72
C CYS A 375 16.08 -1.77 -12.12
N TRP A 376 16.65 -0.56 -12.05
CA TRP A 376 17.96 -0.23 -12.60
C TRP A 376 18.07 -0.44 -14.12
N GLY A 377 16.95 -0.47 -14.83
CA GLY A 377 16.89 -0.40 -16.29
C GLY A 377 16.96 1.04 -16.79
N GLU A 378 17.43 1.20 -18.02
CA GLU A 378 17.55 2.48 -18.73
C GLU A 378 16.17 3.00 -19.16
N ILE A 379 15.92 4.28 -18.98
CA ILE A 379 14.70 4.97 -19.42
C ILE A 379 15.02 5.65 -20.75
N ARG A 380 14.31 5.29 -21.81
CA ARG A 380 14.53 5.73 -23.20
C ARG A 380 13.58 6.82 -23.69
N GLY A 381 12.47 7.04 -22.98
CA GLY A 381 11.44 7.99 -23.38
C GLY A 381 11.93 9.45 -23.52
N PRO A 382 11.04 10.39 -23.92
CA PRO A 382 11.38 11.82 -24.12
C PRO A 382 12.01 12.48 -22.89
N ASP A 383 11.73 11.89 -21.74
CA ASP A 383 12.27 12.20 -20.42
C ASP A 383 13.73 11.74 -20.18
N GLY A 384 14.31 10.99 -21.11
CA GLY A 384 15.66 10.41 -21.02
C GLY A 384 16.72 11.14 -21.86
N GLN A 385 16.38 12.25 -22.52
CA GLN A 385 17.29 13.02 -23.39
C GLN A 385 17.96 14.19 -22.68
#